data_AF-B6U703-F1
#
_entry.id   AF-B6U703-F1
#
_cell.length_a   1.000
_cell.length_b   1.000
_cell.length_c   1.000
_cell.angle_alpha   90.00
_cell.angle_beta   90.00
_cell.angle_gamma   90.00
#
_symmetry.space_group_name_H-M   'P 1'
#
loop_
_entity.id
_entity.type
_entity.pdbx_description
1 polymer ?
#
loop_
_entity_poly.entity_id
_entity_poly.type
_entity_poly.pdbx_seq_one_letter_code
_entity_poly.pdbx_strand_id
1 'polypeptide(L)'
;MGGPSSPRRENDGEGSGGRSPAPATWKERPRSFDEKTRTACWRKAAVLAGRHPERWRQDAVGNVVCRRFWGCHGCLCYEYDHIVPFSKGGESTVENCQILQTRVNRSKSDKAWVAQAEMQGFSCDIMFTDKELDIIEMAVYGDVIRPGKQCRCRTVAEVLGQVKPTNRMAACELPDKGAS
;
A
#
# COMPACT_ATOMS: atom_id res chain seq x y z
N MET A 1 -60.69 10.68 -12.73
CA MET A 1 -59.81 11.10 -11.62
C MET A 1 -58.44 11.43 -12.24
N GLY A 2 -58.00 12.65 -12.52
CA GLY A 2 -58.41 13.96 -12.03
C GLY A 2 -57.23 14.76 -11.46
N GLY A 3 -56.14 14.94 -12.22
CA GLY A 3 -55.11 16.00 -12.09
C GLY A 3 -54.15 15.99 -10.88
N PRO A 4 -53.13 16.90 -10.85
CA PRO A 4 -52.83 17.95 -11.83
C PRO A 4 -51.37 17.99 -12.36
N SER A 5 -51.26 18.47 -13.59
CA SER A 5 -50.07 19.06 -14.20
C SER A 5 -50.03 20.57 -13.89
N SER A 6 -48.84 21.17 -13.76
CA SER A 6 -48.45 22.56 -14.17
C SER A 6 -47.13 23.01 -13.50
N PRO A 7 -46.41 24.04 -14.02
CA PRO A 7 -46.31 24.52 -15.40
C PRO A 7 -44.85 24.71 -15.88
N ARG A 8 -44.67 24.76 -17.21
CA ARG A 8 -43.49 25.34 -17.86
C ARG A 8 -43.46 26.85 -17.60
N ARG A 9 -42.29 27.39 -17.29
CA ARG A 9 -41.99 28.81 -17.44
C ARG A 9 -41.06 28.98 -18.63
N GLU A 10 -41.61 29.49 -19.72
CA GLU A 10 -40.86 30.21 -20.74
C GLU A 10 -40.45 31.56 -20.14
N ASN A 11 -39.20 31.96 -20.35
CA ASN A 11 -38.77 33.33 -20.18
C ASN A 11 -37.78 33.65 -21.28
N ASP A 12 -38.28 34.28 -22.33
CA ASP A 12 -37.49 34.98 -23.34
C ASP A 12 -36.83 36.20 -22.69
N GLY A 13 -35.54 36.39 -23.01
CA GLY A 13 -34.76 37.50 -22.49
C GLY A 13 -33.40 37.54 -23.19
N GLU A 14 -33.39 38.08 -24.40
CA GLU A 14 -32.18 38.58 -25.05
C GLU A 14 -31.46 39.59 -24.15
N GLY A 15 -30.19 39.31 -23.87
CA GLY A 15 -29.31 40.18 -23.11
C GLY A 15 -27.88 39.92 -23.53
N SER A 16 -27.46 40.61 -24.60
CA SER A 16 -26.07 40.67 -25.05
C SER A 16 -25.19 41.24 -23.94
N GLY A 17 -24.38 40.39 -23.32
CA GLY A 17 -23.42 40.76 -22.28
C GLY A 17 -22.15 39.95 -22.49
N GLY A 18 -21.07 40.63 -22.91
CA GLY A 18 -19.79 40.01 -23.21
C GLY A 18 -19.29 39.12 -22.07
N ARG A 19 -19.03 37.86 -22.38
CA ARG A 19 -18.32 36.95 -21.47
C ARG A 19 -16.90 37.49 -21.30
N SER A 20 -16.67 38.13 -20.16
CA SER A 20 -15.33 38.24 -19.59
C SER A 20 -14.71 36.84 -19.52
N PRO A 21 -13.43 36.66 -19.87
CA PRO A 21 -12.80 35.36 -19.82
C PRO A 21 -12.84 34.84 -18.38
N ALA A 22 -13.35 33.63 -18.20
CA ALA A 22 -13.41 32.96 -16.91
C ALA A 22 -12.01 32.94 -16.26
N PRO A 23 -11.89 33.19 -14.95
CA PRO A 23 -10.60 33.13 -14.27
C PRO A 23 -10.02 31.71 -14.36
N ALA A 24 -8.68 31.64 -14.40
CA ALA A 24 -7.90 30.41 -14.54
C ALA A 24 -8.51 29.24 -13.77
N THR A 25 -8.71 28.12 -14.46
CA THR A 25 -9.21 26.89 -13.87
C THR A 25 -8.27 26.48 -12.75
N TRP A 26 -8.72 26.62 -11.50
CA TRP A 26 -8.09 25.96 -10.37
C TRP A 26 -8.21 24.46 -10.63
N LYS A 27 -7.16 23.85 -11.21
CA LYS A 27 -7.09 22.40 -11.35
C LYS A 27 -7.20 21.83 -9.93
N GLU A 28 -8.32 21.17 -9.64
CA GLU A 28 -8.58 20.57 -8.35
C GLU A 28 -7.41 19.62 -8.00
N ARG A 29 -6.83 19.81 -6.81
CA ARG A 29 -5.68 19.00 -6.38
C ARG A 29 -6.13 17.56 -6.13
N PRO A 30 -5.47 16.54 -6.72
CA PRO A 30 -5.88 15.15 -6.53
C PRO A 30 -5.68 14.73 -5.08
N ARG A 31 -6.70 14.12 -4.48
CA ARG A 31 -6.65 13.63 -3.10
C ARG A 31 -5.83 12.34 -2.95
N SER A 32 -5.79 11.51 -3.98
CA SER A 32 -5.07 10.23 -3.97
C SER A 32 -3.71 10.35 -4.64
N PHE A 33 -2.76 9.53 -4.19
CA PHE A 33 -1.49 9.34 -4.87
C PHE A 33 -1.70 8.51 -6.15
N ASP A 34 -1.19 9.02 -7.28
CA ASP A 34 -1.13 8.25 -8.52
C ASP A 34 -0.13 7.07 -8.41
N GLU A 35 -0.15 6.18 -9.39
CA GLU A 35 0.69 4.97 -9.37
C GLU A 35 2.19 5.30 -9.35
N LYS A 36 2.61 6.33 -10.10
CA LYS A 36 3.99 6.78 -10.16
C LYS A 36 4.46 7.27 -8.79
N THR A 37 3.62 8.04 -8.11
CA THR A 37 3.85 8.59 -6.77
C THR A 37 3.90 7.48 -5.73
N ARG A 38 2.97 6.51 -5.78
CA ARG A 38 2.99 5.33 -4.90
C ARG A 38 4.27 4.51 -5.07
N THR A 39 4.70 4.29 -6.31
CA THR A 39 5.93 3.54 -6.61
C THR A 39 7.17 4.27 -6.09
N ALA A 40 7.26 5.58 -6.32
CA ALA A 40 8.36 6.39 -5.80
C ALA A 40 8.34 6.45 -4.26
N CYS A 41 7.17 6.57 -3.65
CA CYS A 41 6.97 6.55 -2.20
C CYS A 41 7.42 5.22 -1.57
N TRP A 42 7.09 4.08 -2.18
CA TRP A 42 7.60 2.77 -1.75
C TRP A 42 9.13 2.69 -1.85
N ARG A 43 9.73 3.23 -2.90
CA ARG A 43 11.19 3.25 -3.09
C ARG A 43 11.90 4.19 -2.11
N LYS A 44 11.23 5.25 -1.66
CA LYS A 44 11.73 6.21 -0.66
C LYS A 44 11.81 5.60 0.74
N ALA A 45 10.91 4.67 1.06
CA ALA A 45 10.84 4.05 2.37
C ALA A 45 12.11 3.25 2.72
N ALA A 46 12.36 3.08 4.02
CA ALA A 46 13.56 2.44 4.52
C ALA A 46 13.66 0.98 4.04
N VAL A 47 14.86 0.59 3.61
CA VAL A 47 15.17 -0.78 3.20
C VAL A 47 15.26 -1.67 4.43
N LEU A 48 14.56 -2.79 4.43
CA LEU A 48 14.74 -3.82 5.44
C LEU A 48 16.01 -4.62 5.12
N ALA A 49 17.02 -4.54 5.99
CA ALA A 49 18.28 -5.25 5.80
C ALA A 49 18.07 -6.76 5.64
N GLY A 50 18.83 -7.38 4.73
CA GLY A 50 18.71 -8.82 4.47
C GLY A 50 17.44 -9.24 3.72
N ARG A 51 16.68 -8.31 3.13
CA ARG A 51 15.43 -8.58 2.40
C ARG A 51 15.39 -7.91 1.03
N HIS A 52 14.59 -8.46 0.11
CA HIS A 52 14.42 -7.89 -1.22
C HIS A 52 13.73 -6.51 -1.16
N PRO A 53 14.38 -5.43 -1.64
CA PRO A 53 13.87 -4.06 -1.47
C PRO A 53 12.53 -3.80 -2.17
N GLU A 54 12.25 -4.48 -3.29
CA GLU A 54 10.95 -4.32 -3.98
C GLU A 54 9.80 -5.07 -3.31
N ARG A 55 10.09 -5.99 -2.38
CA ARG A 55 9.08 -6.82 -1.69
C ARG A 55 8.86 -6.36 -0.26
N TRP A 56 9.92 -5.93 0.41
CA TRP A 56 9.93 -5.61 1.84
C TRP A 56 10.47 -4.21 2.09
N ARG A 57 9.82 -3.49 3.01
CA ARG A 57 10.22 -2.16 3.49
C ARG A 57 9.97 -2.06 5.00
N GLN A 58 10.62 -1.08 5.61
CA GLN A 58 10.20 -0.54 6.88
C GLN A 58 9.34 0.70 6.65
N ASP A 59 8.23 0.78 7.35
CA ASP A 59 7.36 1.95 7.36
C ASP A 59 8.02 3.12 8.12
N ALA A 60 7.39 4.29 8.15
CA ALA A 60 7.97 5.48 8.78
C ALA A 60 8.20 5.36 10.30
N VAL A 61 7.64 4.35 10.96
CA VAL A 61 7.81 4.08 12.39
C VAL A 61 8.58 2.77 12.66
N GLY A 62 9.17 2.18 11.63
CA GLY A 62 10.04 1.01 11.74
C GLY A 62 9.35 -0.35 11.59
N ASN A 63 8.05 -0.40 11.29
CA ASN A 63 7.34 -1.66 11.11
C ASN A 63 7.71 -2.31 9.78
N VAL A 64 7.89 -3.63 9.79
CA VAL A 64 8.06 -4.41 8.56
C VAL A 64 6.74 -4.49 7.80
N VAL A 65 6.76 -4.15 6.51
CA VAL A 65 5.60 -4.26 5.62
C VAL A 65 5.98 -4.93 4.30
N CYS A 66 5.00 -5.62 3.69
CA CYS A 66 5.18 -6.33 2.42
C CYS A 66 4.42 -5.62 1.29
N ARG A 67 5.06 -5.48 0.12
CA ARG A 67 4.52 -4.77 -1.04
C ARG A 67 3.18 -5.34 -1.51
N ARG A 68 2.95 -6.64 -1.37
CA ARG A 68 1.69 -7.28 -1.76
C ARG A 68 0.55 -7.00 -0.79
N PHE A 69 0.85 -6.65 0.45
CA PHE A 69 -0.14 -6.42 1.51
C PHE A 69 -0.56 -4.94 1.59
N TRP A 70 -0.90 -4.37 0.44
CA TRP A 70 -1.44 -3.02 0.38
C TRP A 70 -2.97 -3.05 0.53
N GLY A 71 -3.52 -2.22 1.43
CA GLY A 71 -4.97 -2.09 1.61
C GLY A 71 -5.63 -3.23 2.40
N CYS A 72 -4.89 -3.87 3.32
CA CYS A 72 -5.39 -4.91 4.22
C CYS A 72 -5.09 -4.58 5.69
N HIS A 73 -5.50 -5.45 6.63
CA HIS A 73 -5.50 -5.15 8.07
C HIS A 73 -4.51 -5.96 8.93
N GLY A 74 -3.71 -6.83 8.32
CA GLY A 74 -2.68 -7.61 9.01
C GLY A 74 -1.46 -6.78 9.42
N CYS A 75 -0.58 -7.36 10.24
CA CYS A 75 0.60 -6.67 10.78
C CYS A 75 1.69 -6.35 9.76
N LEU A 76 1.66 -7.00 8.60
CA LEU A 76 2.53 -6.69 7.45
C LEU A 76 1.82 -5.82 6.40
N CYS A 77 0.56 -5.46 6.65
CA CYS A 77 -0.24 -4.66 5.74
C CYS A 77 0.04 -3.17 5.94
N TYR A 78 -0.03 -2.44 4.83
CA TYR A 78 0.25 -1.01 4.82
C TYR A 78 -0.72 -0.23 3.95
N GLU A 79 -0.74 1.08 4.16
CA GLU A 79 -1.42 2.07 3.34
C GLU A 79 -0.43 3.20 2.98
N TYR A 80 -0.71 3.92 1.89
CA TYR A 80 0.01 5.16 1.56
C TYR A 80 -0.67 6.31 2.29
N ASP A 81 0.10 7.01 3.10
CA ASP A 81 -0.35 8.09 3.97
C ASP A 81 0.24 9.43 3.54
N HIS A 82 -0.53 10.50 3.74
CA HIS A 82 -0.04 11.85 3.64
C HIS A 82 0.59 12.27 4.97
N ILE A 83 1.90 12.57 4.98
CA ILE A 83 2.62 13.08 6.16
C ILE A 83 1.86 14.28 6.74
N VAL A 84 1.61 15.29 5.90
CA VAL A 84 0.63 16.35 6.15
C VAL A 84 -0.70 15.92 5.51
N PRO A 85 -1.77 15.67 6.29
CA PRO A 85 -3.06 15.24 5.77
C PRO A 85 -3.60 16.16 4.67
N PHE A 86 -4.27 15.58 3.67
CA PHE A 86 -4.88 16.34 2.59
C PHE A 86 -5.87 17.40 3.10
N SER A 87 -6.65 17.09 4.14
CA SER A 87 -7.58 18.02 4.80
C SER A 87 -6.89 19.22 5.44
N LYS A 88 -5.57 19.15 5.66
CA LYS A 88 -4.73 20.20 6.23
C LYS A 88 -3.83 20.85 5.17
N GLY A 89 -4.18 20.70 3.89
CA GLY A 89 -3.47 21.33 2.77
C GLY A 89 -2.30 20.53 2.22
N GLY A 90 -2.06 19.31 2.71
CA GLY A 90 -1.02 18.44 2.17
C GLY A 90 -1.31 17.97 0.74
N GLU A 91 -0.31 18.06 -0.12
CA GLU A 91 -0.44 17.65 -1.53
C GLU A 91 -0.12 16.17 -1.71
N SER A 92 -0.69 15.54 -2.75
CA SER A 92 -0.44 14.13 -3.08
C SER A 92 0.86 13.96 -3.87
N THR A 93 1.98 14.38 -3.28
CA THR A 93 3.32 14.30 -3.88
C THR A 93 4.16 13.19 -3.26
N VAL A 94 5.30 12.87 -3.87
CA VAL A 94 6.23 11.86 -3.35
C VAL A 94 6.80 12.30 -2.00
N GLU A 95 7.07 13.59 -1.84
CA GLU A 95 7.66 14.20 -0.64
C GLU A 95 6.71 14.06 0.54
N ASN A 96 5.42 14.31 0.32
CA ASN A 96 4.37 14.22 1.33
C ASN A 96 3.81 12.79 1.50
N CYS A 97 4.26 11.82 0.71
CA CYS A 97 3.83 10.43 0.85
C CYS A 97 4.74 9.66 1.81
N GLN A 98 4.15 8.86 2.70
CA GLN A 98 4.84 7.82 3.46
C GLN A 98 4.05 6.52 3.41
N ILE A 99 4.71 5.39 3.65
CA ILE A 99 4.01 4.14 3.94
C ILE A 99 3.89 3.98 5.45
N LEU A 100 2.74 3.52 5.91
CA LEU A 100 2.46 3.21 7.31
C LEU A 100 1.73 1.88 7.39
N GLN A 101 2.06 1.08 8.40
CA GLN A 101 1.24 -0.08 8.77
C GLN A 101 -0.23 0.37 8.91
N THR A 102 -1.16 -0.37 8.31
CA THR A 102 -2.56 0.07 8.20
C THR A 102 -3.18 0.47 9.54
N ARG A 103 -2.84 -0.24 10.61
CA ARG A 103 -3.30 0.09 11.97
C ARG A 103 -2.75 1.43 12.45
N VAL A 104 -1.45 1.68 12.27
CA VAL A 104 -0.80 2.95 12.59
C VAL A 104 -1.41 4.09 11.79
N ASN A 105 -1.62 3.89 10.48
CA ASN A 105 -2.26 4.89 9.61
C ASN A 105 -3.65 5.28 10.11
N ARG A 106 -4.48 4.30 10.46
CA ARG A 106 -5.85 4.53 10.97
C ARG A 106 -5.85 5.27 12.31
N SER A 107 -4.88 4.98 13.18
CA SER A 107 -4.71 5.71 14.44
C SER A 107 -4.21 7.14 14.24
N LYS A 108 -3.35 7.37 13.24
CA LYS A 108 -2.89 8.72 12.84
C LYS A 108 -4.04 9.56 12.28
N SER A 109 -4.87 8.99 11.41
CA SER A 109 -6.01 9.67 10.79
C SER A 109 -5.59 11.00 10.14
N ASP A 110 -6.29 12.10 10.41
CA ASP A 110 -6.03 13.45 9.91
C ASP A 110 -5.14 14.29 10.84
N LYS A 111 -4.40 13.66 11.77
CA LYS A 111 -3.45 14.36 12.64
C LYS A 111 -2.16 14.67 11.85
N ALA A 112 -1.77 15.95 11.83
CA ALA A 112 -0.59 16.41 11.08
C ALA A 112 0.72 16.30 11.88
N TRP A 113 0.64 16.36 13.20
CA TRP A 113 1.79 16.48 14.09
C TRP A 113 1.75 15.38 15.14
N VAL A 114 1.86 14.13 14.68
CA VAL A 114 1.96 12.97 15.57
C VAL A 114 3.42 12.59 15.69
N ALA A 115 3.94 12.53 16.91
CA ALA A 115 5.31 12.10 17.14
C ALA A 115 5.49 10.64 16.70
N GLN A 116 6.66 10.30 16.18
CA GLN A 116 6.97 8.93 15.76
C GLN A 116 6.75 7.91 16.88
N ALA A 117 7.12 8.26 18.13
CA ALA A 117 6.90 7.41 19.30
C ALA A 117 5.41 7.16 19.61
N GLU A 118 4.55 8.18 19.40
CA GLU A 118 3.10 8.02 19.56
C GLU A 118 2.54 7.08 18.47
N MET A 119 2.97 7.26 17.22
CA MET A 119 2.57 6.36 16.13
C MET A 119 3.03 4.93 16.35
N GLN A 120 4.26 4.75 16.87
CA GLN A 120 4.82 3.45 17.17
C GLN A 120 3.98 2.68 18.20
N GLY A 121 3.33 3.36 19.15
CA GLY A 121 2.43 2.77 20.14
C GLY A 121 1.17 2.09 19.56
N PHE A 122 0.86 2.32 18.28
CA PHE A 122 -0.24 1.66 17.58
C PHE A 122 0.21 0.52 16.65
N SER A 123 1.51 0.23 16.63
CA SER A 123 2.08 -0.85 15.83
C SER A 123 1.62 -2.22 16.36
N CYS A 124 1.61 -3.21 15.49
CA CYS A 124 1.51 -4.60 15.94
C CYS A 124 2.70 -4.98 16.84
N ASP A 125 2.39 -5.63 17.97
CA ASP A 125 3.37 -6.25 18.85
C ASP A 125 3.70 -7.68 18.37
N ILE A 126 4.17 -7.79 17.13
CA ILE A 126 4.63 -9.05 16.54
C ILE A 126 5.96 -8.81 15.85
N MET A 127 6.98 -9.51 16.33
CA MET A 127 8.33 -9.48 15.77
C MET A 127 8.55 -10.72 14.92
N PHE A 128 8.60 -10.54 13.60
CA PHE A 128 8.85 -11.65 12.67
C PHE A 128 10.35 -11.97 12.62
N THR A 129 10.66 -13.24 12.80
CA THR A 129 11.98 -13.79 12.51
C THR A 129 12.21 -13.88 11.00
N ASP A 130 13.47 -14.04 10.62
CA ASP A 130 13.84 -14.23 9.23
C ASP A 130 13.17 -15.46 8.59
N LYS A 131 12.97 -16.54 9.37
CA LYS A 131 12.33 -17.76 8.88
C LYS A 131 10.83 -17.54 8.63
N GLU A 132 10.16 -16.78 9.48
CA GLU A 132 8.73 -16.47 9.30
C GLU A 132 8.51 -15.54 8.11
N LEU A 133 9.37 -14.53 7.93
CA LEU A 133 9.34 -13.69 6.73
C LEU A 133 9.60 -14.50 5.45
N ASP A 134 10.52 -15.47 5.49
CA ASP A 134 10.74 -16.39 4.36
C ASP A 134 9.44 -17.17 4.03
N ILE A 135 8.73 -17.70 5.04
CA ILE A 135 7.46 -18.42 4.85
C ILE A 135 6.39 -17.53 4.23
N ILE A 136 6.28 -16.29 4.72
CA ILE A 136 5.31 -15.34 4.20
C ILE A 136 5.66 -14.94 2.77
N GLU A 137 6.94 -14.71 2.46
CA GLU A 137 7.39 -14.42 1.10
C GLU A 137 7.08 -15.57 0.14
N MET A 138 7.35 -16.81 0.55
CA MET A 138 6.98 -18.02 -0.18
C MET A 138 5.47 -18.09 -0.46
N ALA A 139 4.64 -17.82 0.55
CA ALA A 139 3.19 -17.88 0.40
C ALA A 139 2.65 -16.82 -0.58
N VAL A 140 3.32 -15.66 -0.67
CA VAL A 140 2.83 -14.48 -1.38
C VAL A 140 3.42 -14.34 -2.78
N TYR A 141 4.68 -14.75 -2.96
CA TYR A 141 5.43 -14.63 -4.22
C TYR A 141 5.75 -15.99 -4.86
N GLY A 142 5.67 -17.09 -4.10
CA GLY A 142 6.06 -18.43 -4.56
C GLY A 142 7.57 -18.70 -4.46
N ASP A 143 8.35 -17.74 -4.00
CA ASP A 143 9.80 -17.81 -3.85
C ASP A 143 10.31 -16.88 -2.73
N VAL A 144 11.57 -17.08 -2.34
CA VAL A 144 12.31 -16.22 -1.42
C VAL A 144 13.51 -15.68 -2.16
N ILE A 145 13.76 -14.37 -2.05
CA ILE A 145 14.94 -13.74 -2.62
C ILE A 145 15.61 -12.87 -1.56
N ARG A 146 16.75 -13.32 -1.04
CA ARG A 146 17.61 -12.53 -0.13
C ARG A 146 19.08 -12.94 -0.21
N PRO A 147 20.02 -12.12 0.30
CA PRO A 147 21.44 -12.49 0.30
C PRO A 147 21.65 -13.87 0.92
N GLY A 148 22.32 -14.76 0.17
CA GLY A 148 22.59 -16.14 0.60
C GLY A 148 21.41 -17.12 0.51
N LYS A 149 20.21 -16.69 0.08
CA LYS A 149 19.05 -17.59 -0.07
C LYS A 149 18.15 -17.15 -1.23
N GLN A 150 18.14 -17.96 -2.29
CA GLN A 150 17.22 -17.82 -3.40
C GLN A 150 16.59 -19.17 -3.73
N CYS A 151 15.30 -19.31 -3.49
CA CYS A 151 14.62 -20.60 -3.61
C CYS A 151 13.13 -20.43 -3.92
N ARG A 152 12.48 -21.50 -4.40
CA ARG A 152 11.05 -21.51 -4.74
C ARG A 152 10.25 -22.54 -3.94
N CYS A 153 8.94 -22.37 -3.91
CA CYS A 153 8.02 -23.40 -3.45
C CYS A 153 8.04 -24.61 -4.40
N ARG A 154 8.00 -25.82 -3.82
CA ARG A 154 7.76 -27.06 -4.57
C ARG A 154 6.27 -27.23 -4.82
N THR A 155 5.95 -27.87 -5.94
CA THR A 155 4.61 -28.42 -6.18
C THR A 155 4.41 -29.69 -5.35
N VAL A 156 3.16 -30.07 -5.10
CA VAL A 156 2.83 -31.32 -4.41
C VAL A 156 3.39 -32.53 -5.16
N ALA A 157 3.32 -32.55 -6.50
CA ALA A 157 3.86 -33.62 -7.32
C ALA A 157 5.39 -33.78 -7.18
N GLU A 158 6.14 -32.68 -7.05
CA GLU A 158 7.58 -32.72 -6.78
C GLU A 158 7.88 -33.26 -5.38
N VAL A 159 7.08 -32.89 -4.37
CA VAL A 159 7.21 -33.40 -3.01
C VAL A 159 6.90 -34.90 -2.96
N LEU A 160 5.92 -35.37 -3.74
CA LEU A 160 5.55 -36.80 -3.85
C LEU A 160 6.46 -37.60 -4.81
N GLY A 161 7.45 -36.97 -5.44
CA GLY A 161 8.37 -37.63 -6.38
C GLY A 161 7.73 -38.05 -7.72
N GLN A 162 6.52 -37.56 -8.02
CA GLN A 162 5.78 -37.90 -9.24
C GLN A 162 6.34 -37.19 -10.48
N VAL A 163 6.98 -36.03 -10.30
CA VAL A 163 7.58 -35.25 -11.39
C VAL A 163 8.97 -34.77 -11.01
N LYS A 164 9.87 -34.71 -12.00
CA LYS A 164 11.18 -34.07 -11.83
C LYS A 164 11.03 -32.55 -11.95
N PRO A 165 11.80 -31.77 -11.18
CA PRO A 165 11.83 -30.33 -11.32
C PRO A 165 12.19 -29.91 -12.75
N THR A 166 11.34 -29.09 -13.37
CA THR A 166 11.66 -28.47 -14.66
C THR A 166 12.42 -27.15 -14.48
N ASN A 167 12.29 -26.51 -13.31
CA ASN A 167 12.95 -25.26 -12.97
C ASN A 167 14.31 -25.51 -12.30
N ARG A 168 15.35 -24.79 -12.75
CA ARG A 168 16.72 -24.84 -12.21
C ARG A 168 16.88 -24.19 -10.83
N MET A 169 15.92 -23.37 -10.40
CA MET A 169 15.93 -22.78 -9.06
C MET A 169 15.69 -23.84 -7.99
N ALA A 170 16.53 -23.83 -6.96
CA ALA A 170 16.44 -24.73 -5.82
C ALA A 170 15.10 -24.56 -5.09
N ALA A 171 14.60 -25.67 -4.56
CA ALA A 171 13.45 -25.66 -3.67
C ALA A 171 13.82 -25.03 -2.32
N CYS A 172 12.90 -24.29 -1.71
CA CYS A 172 13.08 -23.83 -0.34
C CYS A 172 12.98 -25.03 0.61
N GLU A 173 13.91 -25.11 1.54
CA GLU A 173 13.77 -25.94 2.74
C GLU A 173 12.72 -25.28 3.63
N LEU A 174 11.54 -25.91 3.70
CA LEU A 174 10.55 -25.57 4.71
C LEU A 174 11.10 -26.05 6.06
N PRO A 175 10.88 -25.33 7.17
CA PRO A 175 11.20 -25.87 8.48
C PRO A 175 10.50 -27.23 8.62
N ASP A 176 11.30 -28.28 8.82
CA ASP A 176 10.82 -29.65 8.82
C ASP A 176 9.63 -29.82 9.76
N LYS A 177 8.62 -30.55 9.30
CA LYS A 177 7.65 -31.20 10.19
C LYS A 177 8.35 -32.35 10.90
N GLY A 178 9.29 -32.03 11.79
CA GLY A 178 9.79 -32.95 12.80
C GLY A 178 8.91 -32.90 14.05
N ALA A 179 7.64 -33.31 13.93
CA ALA A 179 6.77 -33.66 15.07
C ALA A 179 5.40 -34.16 14.55
N SER A 180 5.32 -35.45 14.27
CA SER A 180 4.13 -36.28 14.47
C SER A 180 4.60 -37.69 14.76
#